data_AF-A0A2Z6AWB9-F1
#
_entry.id   AF-A0A2Z6AWB9-F1
#
_cell.length_a   1.000
_cell.length_b   1.000
_cell.length_c   1.000
_cell.angle_alpha   90.00
_cell.angle_beta   90.00
_cell.angle_gamma   90.00
#
_symmetry.space_group_name_H-M   'P 1'
#
loop_
_entity.id
_entity.type
_entity.pdbx_description
1 polymer ?
#
loop_
_entity_poly.entity_id
_entity_poly.type
_entity_poly.pdbx_seq_one_letter_code
_entity_poly.pdbx_strand_id
1 'polypeptide(L)' 'MLTIRCANCKTKLWKYNKLGKGEVLRCHKARITKMLDAREQDGAIDCPCGSRIGIDKGTNWKMIKNAFNYSGKKVSKL' A
#
# COMPACT_ATOMS: atom_id res chain seq x y z
N MET A 1 5.43 -11.85 0.42
CA MET A 1 5.45 -10.42 0.79
C MET A 1 5.40 -9.54 -0.46
N LEU A 2 4.46 -8.57 -0.51
CA LEU A 2 4.42 -7.55 -1.56
C LEU A 2 5.21 -6.30 -1.14
N THR A 3 5.76 -5.60 -2.12
CA THR A 3 6.30 -4.25 -1.96
C THR A 3 5.38 -3.29 -2.69
N ILE A 4 4.72 -2.40 -1.96
CA ILE A 4 3.90 -1.34 -2.55
C ILE A 4 4.82 -0.19 -2.96
N ARG A 5 4.62 0.32 -4.17
CA ARG A 5 5.39 1.41 -4.77
C ARG A 5 4.45 2.46 -5.33
N CYS A 6 4.89 3.71 -5.34
CA CYS A 6 4.17 4.75 -6.06
C CYS A 6 4.15 4.44 -7.56
N ALA A 7 3.00 4.61 -8.22
CA ALA A 7 2.93 4.40 -9.67
C ALA A 7 3.65 5.49 -10.46
N ASN A 8 3.69 6.71 -9.91
CA ASN A 8 4.31 7.88 -10.49
C ASN A 8 5.86 7.82 -10.38
N CYS A 9 6.41 7.94 -9.16
CA CYS A 9 7.87 8.03 -8.96
C CYS A 9 8.57 6.68 -8.64
N LYS A 10 7.84 5.56 -8.59
CA LYS A 10 8.35 4.20 -8.31
C LYS A 10 9.01 3.97 -6.93
N THR A 11 9.04 4.99 -6.07
CA THR A 11 9.51 4.92 -4.68
C THR A 11 8.80 3.81 -3.90
N LYS A 12 9.53 3.11 -3.03
CA LYS A 12 8.99 2.03 -2.19
C LYS A 12 8.28 2.66 -0.99
N LEU A 13 7.00 2.35 -0.84
CA LEU A 13 6.15 2.98 0.16
C LEU A 13 6.06 2.14 1.43
N TRP A 14 5.77 0.85 1.28
CA TRP A 14 5.76 -0.11 2.39
C TRP A 14 5.82 -1.56 1.90
N LYS A 15 6.03 -2.47 2.85
CA LYS A 15 5.90 -3.92 2.66
C LYS A 15 4.53 -4.38 3.17
N TYR A 16 3.85 -5.22 2.39
CA TYR A 16 2.49 -5.66 2.67
C TYR A 16 2.36 -7.17 2.58
N ASN A 17 1.84 -7.77 3.65
CA ASN A 17 1.55 -9.18 3.71
C ASN A 17 0.20 -9.48 3.03
N LYS A 18 0.22 -9.64 1.70
CA LYS A 18 -0.98 -10.03 0.94
C LYS A 18 -1.30 -11.50 1.13
N LEU A 19 -2.43 -11.73 1.78
CA LEU A 19 -3.10 -13.03 1.90
C LEU A 19 -4.19 -13.16 0.83
N GLY A 20 -4.29 -14.34 0.23
CA GLY A 20 -5.33 -14.68 -0.74
C GLY A 20 -5.20 -14.05 -2.12
N LYS A 21 -6.10 -14.44 -3.02
CA LYS A 21 -6.17 -13.98 -4.42
C LYS A 21 -6.77 -12.54 -4.48
N GLY A 22 -6.67 -11.86 -5.62
CA GLY A 22 -7.16 -10.48 -5.82
C GLY A 22 -6.13 -9.35 -5.66
N GLU A 23 -6.58 -8.14 -6.02
CA GLU A 23 -5.81 -6.89 -5.98
C GLU A 23 -5.67 -6.33 -4.54
N VAL A 24 -4.87 -5.28 -4.39
CA VAL A 24 -4.66 -4.58 -3.11
C VAL A 24 -5.49 -3.30 -3.05
N LEU A 25 -6.79 -3.38 -3.35
CA LEU A 25 -7.68 -2.21 -3.24
C LEU A 25 -8.09 -1.92 -1.78
N ARG A 26 -8.10 -2.96 -0.94
CA ARG A 26 -8.29 -2.87 0.51
C ARG A 26 -7.00 -3.29 1.21
N CYS A 27 -6.16 -2.30 1.57
CA CYS A 27 -4.88 -2.55 2.22
C CYS A 27 -5.04 -2.48 3.74
N HIS A 28 -5.13 -3.64 4.41
CA HIS A 28 -5.30 -3.69 5.87
C HIS A 28 -4.05 -3.19 6.59
N LYS A 29 -4.18 -2.21 7.49
CA LYS A 29 -3.05 -1.62 8.22
C LYS A 29 -2.29 -2.68 9.03
N ALA A 30 -3.02 -3.60 9.66
CA ALA A 30 -2.46 -4.72 10.44
C ALA A 30 -1.59 -5.70 9.62
N ARG A 31 -1.64 -5.67 8.28
CA ARG A 31 -0.83 -6.52 7.40
C ARG A 31 0.36 -5.76 6.79
N ILE A 32 0.54 -4.49 7.14
CA ILE A 32 1.73 -3.72 6.77
C ILE A 32 2.85 -4.15 7.70
N THR A 33 3.89 -4.75 7.15
CA THR A 33 4.99 -5.30 7.96
C THR A 33 6.12 -4.30 8.14
N LYS A 34 6.24 -3.31 7.24
CA LYS A 34 7.26 -2.29 7.30
C LYS A 34 6.82 -1.06 6.52
N MET A 35 6.69 0.08 7.21
CA MET A 35 6.58 1.39 6.58
C MET A 35 7.95 1.85 6.08
N LEU A 36 7.97 2.49 4.90
CA LEU A 36 9.18 3.08 4.31
C LEU A 36 8.92 4.57 4.10
N ASP A 37 8.82 5.02 2.86
CA ASP A 37 8.77 6.44 2.53
C ASP A 37 7.35 7.04 2.56
N ALA A 38 6.29 6.24 2.75
CA ALA A 38 4.92 6.74 2.76
C ALA A 38 4.65 7.69 3.94
N ARG A 39 3.80 8.69 3.71
CA ARG A 39 3.39 9.68 4.71
C ARG A 39 1.89 9.60 4.93
N GLU A 40 1.45 9.57 6.17
CA GLU A 40 0.04 9.66 6.52
C GLU A 40 -0.29 11.13 6.81
N GLN A 41 -1.22 11.70 6.06
CA GLN A 41 -1.63 13.10 6.21
C GLN A 41 -3.08 13.28 5.75
N ASP A 42 -3.84 14.14 6.43
CA ASP A 42 -5.21 14.53 6.05
C ASP A 42 -6.17 13.35 5.80
N GLY A 43 -6.06 12.29 6.62
CA GLY A 43 -6.89 11.09 6.47
C GLY A 43 -6.58 10.30 5.18
N ALA A 44 -5.37 10.42 4.65
CA ALA A 44 -4.87 9.70 3.49
C ALA A 44 -3.44 9.20 3.73
N ILE A 45 -3.00 8.30 2.85
CA ILE A 45 -1.60 7.88 2.74
C ILE A 45 -1.06 8.34 1.39
N ASP A 46 -0.02 9.15 1.46
CA ASP A 46 0.57 9.87 0.34
C ASP A 46 2.03 9.43 0.14
N CYS A 47 2.51 9.56 -1.09
CA CYS A 47 3.92 9.41 -1.42
C CYS A 47 4.64 10.75 -1.19
N PRO A 48 5.94 10.77 -0.83
CA PRO A 48 6.70 12.01 -0.71
C PRO A 48 6.76 12.87 -1.98
N CYS A 49 6.47 12.29 -3.14
CA CYS A 49 6.37 13.01 -4.41
C CYS A 49 5.03 13.76 -4.59
N GLY A 50 4.15 13.72 -3.59
CA GLY A 50 2.83 14.37 -3.62
C GLY A 50 1.70 13.52 -4.21
N SER A 51 1.98 12.29 -4.66
CA SER A 51 0.93 11.41 -5.18
C SER A 51 0.13 10.77 -4.05
N ARG A 52 -1.20 10.91 -4.09
CA ARG A 52 -2.11 10.27 -3.14
C ARG A 52 -2.31 8.79 -3.46
N ILE A 53 -2.03 7.92 -2.48
CA ILE A 53 -1.96 6.47 -2.69
C ILE A 53 -3.22 5.76 -2.17
N GLY A 54 -3.75 6.22 -1.04
CA GLY A 54 -4.95 5.64 -0.45
C GLY A 54 -5.63 6.60 0.52
N ILE A 55 -6.89 6.31 0.83
CA ILE A 55 -7.71 7.08 1.76
C ILE A 55 -7.93 6.24 3.03
N ASP A 56 -7.84 6.87 4.19
CA ASP A 56 -8.10 6.20 5.45
C ASP A 56 -9.57 5.75 5.57
N LYS A 57 -9.75 4.51 5.98
CA LYS A 57 -11.04 3.92 6.38
C LYS A 57 -10.96 3.30 7.78
N GLY A 58 -10.04 3.78 8.61
CA GLY A 58 -9.77 3.29 9.95
C GLY A 58 -8.83 2.08 9.93
N THR A 59 -9.39 0.89 9.69
CA THR A 59 -8.62 -0.37 9.78
C THR A 59 -7.83 -0.70 8.51
N ASN A 60 -8.12 -0.02 7.41
CA ASN A 60 -7.51 -0.26 6.11
C ASN A 60 -7.43 1.03 5.31
N TRP A 61 -6.49 1.08 4.38
CA TRP A 61 -6.44 2.07 3.32
C TRP A 61 -7.32 1.61 2.16
N LYS A 62 -8.26 2.46 1.74
CA LYS A 62 -8.91 2.34 0.43
C LYS A 62 -7.91 2.84 -0.60
N MET A 63 -7.21 1.91 -1.24
CA MET A 63 -6.15 2.24 -2.19
C MET A 63 -6.76 2.79 -3.48
N ILE A 64 -6.16 3.85 -4.01
CA ILE A 64 -6.59 4.46 -5.27
C ILE A 64 -6.04 3.64 -6.43
N LYS A 65 -6.92 3.11 -7.27
CA LYS A 65 -6.52 2.33 -8.44
C LYS A 65 -5.57 3.16 -9.32
N ASN A 66 -4.53 2.53 -9.85
CA ASN A 66 -3.47 3.15 -10.66
C ASN A 66 -2.52 4.13 -9.92
N ALA A 67 -2.77 4.51 -8.66
CA ALA A 67 -1.84 5.37 -7.90
C ALA A 67 -0.61 4.61 -7.37
N PHE A 68 -0.68 3.28 -7.37
CA PHE A 68 0.37 2.40 -6.87
C PHE A 68 0.60 1.21 -7.79
N ASN A 69 1.81 0.65 -7.69
CA ASN A 69 2.16 -0.65 -8.24
C ASN A 69 2.62 -1.55 -7.10
N TYR A 70 2.56 -2.86 -7.31
CA TYR A 70 3.12 -3.82 -6.36
C TYR A 70 3.88 -4.94 -7.06
N SER A 71 4.94 -5.40 -6.41
CA SER A 71 5.71 -6.56 -6.85
C SER A 71 6.06 -7.46 -5.67
N GLY A 72 6.34 -8.73 -5.95
CA GLY A 72 6.72 -9.73 -4.95
C GLY A 72 5.77 -10.93 -4.91
N LYS A 73 6.08 -11.88 -4.04
CA LYS A 73 5.31 -13.13 -3.90
C LYS A 73 4.09 -12.91 -3.01
N LYS A 74 2.92 -13.36 -3.44
CA LYS A 74 1.75 -13.50 -2.57
C LYS A 74 2.02 -14.62 -1.57
N VAL A 75 1.61 -14.44 -0.32
CA VAL A 75 1.79 -15.47 0.71
C VAL A 75 0.55 -16.37 0.67
N SER A 76 0.75 -17.68 0.52
CA SER A 76 -0.33 -18.66 0.34
C SER A 76 -0.82 -19.29 1.65
N LYS A 77 -0.06 -19.21 2.74
CA LYS A 77 -0.43 -19.66 4.10
C LYS A 77 0.15 -18.71 5.15
N LEU A 78 -0.64 -18.38 6.18
CA LEU A 78 -0.18 -17.78 7.42
C LEU A 78 0.72 -18.78 8.17
#